data_AF-A0A165BMH7-F1
#
_entry.id   AF-A0A165BMH7-F1
#
_cell.length_a   1.000
_cell.length_b   1.000
_cell.length_c   1.000
_cell.angle_alpha   90.00
_cell.angle_beta   90.00
_cell.angle_gamma   90.00
#
_symmetry.space_group_name_H-M   'P 1'
#
loop_
_entity.id
_entity.type
_entity.pdbx_description
1 polymer ?
#
loop_
_entity_poly.entity_id
_entity_poly.type
_entity_poly.pdbx_seq_one_letter_code
_entity_poly.pdbx_strand_id
1 'polypeptide(L)' 'DSQGYNTLHLATHSSAVMPLLYLLHQPIGVDSLDAEGHTSLMWAAYQGDAI' A
#
# COMPACT_ATOMS: atom_id res chain seq x y z
N ASP A 1 9.43 9.09 2.49
CA ASP A 1 10.17 8.29 3.51
C ASP A 1 11.48 7.84 2.87
N SER A 2 12.39 7.22 3.64
CA SER A 2 13.64 6.69 3.07
C SER A 2 13.43 5.36 2.31
N GLN A 3 12.26 4.72 2.47
CA GLN A 3 11.90 3.43 1.86
C GLN A 3 11.05 3.57 0.58
N GLY A 4 10.65 4.78 0.19
CA GLY A 4 9.81 5.00 -0.97
C GLY A 4 8.32 4.67 -0.77
N TYR A 5 7.86 4.42 0.45
CA TYR A 5 6.44 4.21 0.74
C TYR A 5 5.62 5.46 0.47
N ASN A 6 4.65 5.27 -0.41
CA ASN A 6 3.55 6.21 -0.62
C ASN A 6 2.44 6.00 0.44
N THR A 7 1.40 6.83 0.37
CA THR A 7 0.26 6.76 1.29
C THR A 7 -0.48 5.41 1.24
N LEU A 8 -0.53 4.74 0.07
CA LEU A 8 -1.14 3.41 -0.07
C LEU A 8 -0.33 2.32 0.63
N HIS A 9 1.00 2.35 0.54
CA HIS A 9 1.87 1.42 1.25
C HIS A 9 1.67 1.50 2.76
N LEU A 10 1.57 2.71 3.30
CA LEU A 10 1.33 2.94 4.73
C LEU A 10 -0.08 2.53 5.17
N ALA A 11 -1.10 2.83 4.36
CA ALA A 11 -2.47 2.40 4.61
C ALA A 11 -2.61 0.87 4.61
N THR A 12 -1.87 0.19 3.72
CA THR A 12 -1.81 -1.27 3.64
C THR A 12 -1.17 -1.86 4.90
N HIS A 13 -0.01 -1.33 5.31
CA HIS A 13 0.70 -1.77 6.52
C HIS A 13 -0.09 -1.59 7.81
N SER A 14 -0.90 -0.54 7.90
CA SER A 14 -1.73 -0.28 9.08
C SER A 14 -3.01 -1.12 9.14
N SER A 15 -3.29 -1.96 8.15
CA SER A 15 -4.56 -2.71 8.01
C SER A 15 -5.80 -1.81 8.10
N ALA A 16 -5.66 -0.53 7.75
CA ALA A 16 -6.72 0.47 7.86
C ALA A 16 -7.62 0.44 6.61
N VAL A 17 -8.63 -0.42 6.64
CA VAL A 17 -9.52 -0.68 5.49
C VAL A 17 -10.23 0.57 4.99
N MET A 18 -10.74 1.42 5.89
CA MET A 18 -11.55 2.59 5.49
C MET A 18 -10.73 3.69 4.79
N PRO A 19 -9.55 4.08 5.30
CA PRO A 19 -8.62 4.94 4.56
C PRO A 19 -8.16 4.33 3.23
N LEU A 20 -7.92 3.02 3.18
CA LEU A 20 -7.49 2.33 1.97
C LEU A 20 -8.58 2.38 0.87
N LEU A 21 -9.84 2.12 1.24
CA LEU A 21 -10.98 2.27 0.33
C LEU A 21 -11.15 3.72 -0.16
N TYR A 22 -10.97 4.70 0.72
CA TYR A 22 -11.05 6.11 0.35
C TYR A 22 -9.95 6.49 -0.65
N LEU A 23 -8.71 6.05 -0.40
CA LEU A 23 -7.58 6.30 -1.29
C LEU A 23 -7.77 5.66 -2.66
N LEU A 24 -8.30 4.43 -2.72
CA LEU A 24 -8.60 3.75 -4.00
C LEU A 24 -9.66 4.46 -4.85
N HIS A 25 -10.52 5.29 -4.25
CA HIS A 25 -11.49 6.10 -4.99
C HIS A 25 -10.87 7.38 -5.60
N GLN A 26 -9.66 7.76 -5.19
CA GLN A 26 -8.97 8.92 -5.74
C GLN A 26 -8.18 8.53 -7.00
N PRO A 27 -7.91 9.46 -7.92
CA PRO A 27 -7.05 9.22 -9.09
C PRO A 27 -5.56 9.16 -8.70
N ILE A 28 -5.22 8.26 -7.79
CA ILE A 28 -3.85 8.01 -7.32
C ILE A 28 -3.24 6.83 -8.09
N GLY A 29 -1.93 6.86 -8.29
CA GLY A 29 -1.21 5.76 -8.92
C GLY A 29 -1.14 4.54 -7.98
N VAL A 30 -2.09 3.61 -8.13
CA VAL A 30 -2.15 2.37 -7.33
C VAL A 30 -0.95 1.44 -7.56
N ASP A 31 -0.35 1.52 -8.76
CA ASP A 31 0.83 0.72 -9.16
C ASP A 31 2.16 1.42 -8.87
N SER A 32 2.15 2.43 -8.00
CA SER A 32 3.38 3.09 -7.59
C SER A 32 4.28 2.11 -6.85
N LEU A 33 5.57 2.13 -7.20
CA LEU A 33 6.58 1.27 -6.59
C LEU A 33 7.24 1.98 -5.41
N ASP A 34 7.55 1.22 -4.36
CA ASP A 34 8.48 1.65 -3.32
C ASP A 34 9.94 1.62 -3.80
N ALA A 35 10.90 1.95 -2.92
CA ALA A 35 12.31 1.96 -3.27
C ALA A 35 12.88 0.56 -3.55
N GLU A 36 12.19 -0.50 -3.11
CA GLU A 36 12.55 -1.90 -3.34
C GLU A 36 11.87 -2.47 -4.60
N GLY A 37 10.98 -1.70 -5.24
CA GLY A 37 10.26 -2.13 -6.43
C GLY A 37 8.96 -2.89 -6.14
N HIS A 38 8.42 -2.81 -4.92
CA HIS A 38 7.15 -3.44 -4.56
C HIS A 38 5.99 -2.46 -4.69
N THR A 39 4.82 -3.00 -5.05
CA THR A 39 3.56 -2.25 -5.01
C THR A 39 2.86 -2.45 -3.67
N SER A 40 1.89 -1.57 -3.37
CA SER A 40 1.08 -1.69 -2.17
C SER A 40 0.30 -3.02 -2.14
N LEU A 41 -0.09 -3.57 -3.30
CA LEU A 41 -0.75 -4.87 -3.40
C LEU A 41 0.18 -6.03 -3.02
N MET A 42 1.46 -5.98 -3.38
CA MET A 42 2.44 -7.00 -3.01
C MET A 42 2.59 -7.08 -1.48
N TRP A 43 2.66 -5.93 -0.82
CA TRP A 43 2.67 -5.85 0.64
C TRP A 43 1.38 -6.39 1.27
N ALA A 44 0.21 -6.11 0.66
CA ALA A 44 -1.07 -6.64 1.14
C ALA A 44 -1.10 -8.18 1.09
N ALA A 45 -0.61 -8.78 0.01
CA ALA A 45 -0.51 -10.24 -0.13
C ALA A 45 0.47 -10.82 0.90
N TYR A 46 1.64 -10.19 1.07
CA TYR A 46 2.64 -10.61 2.05
C TYR A 46 2.10 -10.58 3.50
N GLN A 47 1.36 -9.53 3.86
CA GLN A 47 0.75 -9.43 5.20
C GLN A 47 -0.45 -10.38 5.38
N GLY A 48 -1.23 -10.61 4.32
CA GLY A 48 -2.38 -11.51 4.34
C GLY A 48 -2.02 -13.00 4.33
N ASP A 49 -0.81 -13.37 3.87
CA ASP A 49 -0.28 -14.74 3.95
C ASP A 49 0.38 -15.04 5.30
N ALA A 50 0.61 -14.02 6.13
CA ALA A 50 1.23 -14.15 7.45
C ALA A 50 0.23 -14.54 8.58
N ILE A 51 -1.00 -14.95 8.23
CA ILE A 51 -2.06 -15.39 9.17
C ILE A 51 -2.29 -16.91 9.10
#